data_AF-A0A434F0Z2-F1
#
_entry.id   AF-A0A434F0Z2-F1
#
_cell.length_a   1.000
_cell.length_b   1.000
_cell.length_c   1.000
_cell.angle_alpha   90.00
_cell.angle_beta   90.00
_cell.angle_gamma   90.00
#
_symmetry.space_group_name_H-M   'P 1'
#
loop_
_entity.id
_entity.type
_entity.pdbx_description
1 polymer ?
#
loop_
_entity_poly.entity_id
_entity_poly.type
_entity_poly.pdbx_seq_one_letter_code
_entity_poly.pdbx_strand_id
1 'polypeptide(L)' 'MTPHIEAGRGDYAETVLLPGDPERAQWMAERFLEAPRCVNRRRGALGFTGRFRGKPVSIQ' A
#
# COMPACT_ATOMS: atom_id res chain seq x y z
N MET A 1 -2.05 7.99 11.25
CA MET A 1 -0.66 8.42 11.51
C MET A 1 -0.18 7.82 12.83
N THR A 2 0.93 7.10 12.78
CA THR A 2 1.61 6.44 13.91
C THR A 2 3.13 6.62 13.75
N PRO A 3 3.98 6.18 14.71
CA PRO A 3 5.43 6.33 14.58
C PRO A 3 6.08 5.62 13.38
N HIS A 4 5.37 4.68 12.74
CA HIS A 4 5.89 3.83 11.66
C HIS A 4 5.04 3.89 10.38
N ILE A 5 3.83 4.43 10.46
CA ILE A 5 2.89 4.51 9.33
C ILE A 5 2.34 5.94 9.26
N GLU A 6 2.69 6.67 8.20
CA GLU A 6 2.28 8.08 8.03
C GLU A 6 0.89 8.26 7.42
N ALA A 7 0.29 7.19 6.89
CA ALA A 7 -1.05 7.17 6.34
C ALA A 7 -2.12 7.73 7.30
N GLY A 8 -3.09 8.45 6.74
CA GLY A 8 -4.30 8.91 7.40
C GLY A 8 -5.29 7.78 7.68
N ARG A 9 -6.36 8.10 8.43
CA ARG A 9 -7.49 7.17 8.58
C ARG A 9 -8.19 7.03 7.22
N GLY A 10 -8.46 5.79 6.80
CA GLY A 10 -9.08 5.49 5.51
C GLY A 10 -8.10 5.43 4.32
N ASP A 11 -6.80 5.67 4.52
CA ASP A 11 -5.81 5.54 3.45
C ASP A 11 -5.52 4.09 3.08
N TYR A 12 -5.58 3.16 4.03
CA TYR A 12 -5.55 1.72 3.74
C TYR A 12 -6.95 1.22 3.46
N ALA A 13 -7.05 0.31 2.49
CA ALA A 13 -8.23 -0.51 2.28
C ALA A 13 -8.39 -1.53 3.43
N GLU A 14 -9.58 -2.10 3.56
CA GLU A 14 -9.84 -3.17 4.53
C GLU A 14 -9.02 -4.43 4.24
N THR A 15 -8.75 -4.71 2.96
CA THR A 15 -7.90 -5.82 2.54
C THR A 15 -6.48 -5.34 2.27
N VAL A 16 -5.51 -5.92 3.00
CA VAL A 16 -4.09 -5.57 2.92
C VAL A 16 -3.23 -6.81 2.68
N LEU A 17 -2.35 -6.77 1.68
CA LEU A 17 -1.29 -7.77 1.48
C LEU A 17 0.01 -7.28 2.12
N LEU A 18 0.74 -8.19 2.78
CA LEU A 18 1.90 -7.84 3.60
C LEU A 18 3.22 -8.51 3.16
N PRO A 19 3.80 -8.13 2.01
CA PRO A 19 5.14 -8.59 1.64
C PRO A 19 6.20 -8.00 2.58
N GLY A 20 7.08 -8.85 3.16
CA GLY A 20 8.18 -8.35 4.00
C GLY A 20 9.25 -7.50 3.28
N ASP A 21 9.25 -7.45 1.95
CA ASP A 21 10.20 -6.67 1.15
C ASP A 21 9.47 -5.45 0.55
N PRO A 22 9.88 -4.22 0.89
CA PRO A 22 9.25 -3.00 0.35
C PRO A 22 9.33 -2.87 -1.17
N GLU A 23 10.40 -3.35 -1.80
CA GLU A 23 10.54 -3.29 -3.26
C GLU A 23 9.55 -4.25 -3.92
N ARG A 24 9.24 -5.38 -3.27
CA ARG A 24 8.16 -6.27 -3.69
C ARG A 24 6.79 -5.61 -3.52
N ALA A 25 6.56 -4.84 -2.45
CA ALA A 25 5.32 -4.09 -2.27
C ALA A 25 5.11 -3.10 -3.42
N GLN A 26 6.16 -2.37 -3.79
CA GLN A 26 6.13 -1.43 -4.92
C GLN A 26 5.88 -2.15 -6.25
N TRP A 27 6.63 -3.21 -6.55
CA TRP A 27 6.44 -3.98 -7.78
C TRP A 27 5.01 -4.53 -7.90
N MET A 28 4.46 -5.08 -6.81
CA MET A 28 3.08 -5.58 -6.81
C MET A 28 2.06 -4.46 -7.03
N ALA A 29 2.27 -3.29 -6.40
CA ALA A 29 1.39 -2.14 -6.56
C ALA A 29 1.36 -1.64 -8.01
N GLU A 30 2.54 -1.45 -8.62
CA GLU A 30 2.67 -1.00 -10.02
C GLU A 30 2.13 -2.02 -11.02
N ARG A 31 2.28 -3.32 -10.72
CA ARG A 31 1.90 -4.39 -11.66
C ARG A 31 0.41 -4.74 -11.63
N PHE A 32 -0.22 -4.70 -10.44
CA PHE A 32 -1.54 -5.27 -10.23
C PHE A 32 -2.62 -4.27 -9.82
N LEU A 33 -2.27 -3.13 -9.22
CA LEU A 33 -3.26 -2.15 -8.80
C LEU A 33 -3.54 -1.14 -9.92
N GLU A 34 -4.82 -0.84 -10.12
CA GLU A 34 -5.27 0.34 -10.84
C GLU A 34 -5.11 1.57 -9.93
N ALA A 35 -4.54 2.65 -10.48
CA ALA A 35 -4.29 3.92 -9.78
C ALA A 35 -3.63 3.75 -8.39
N PRO A 36 -2.46 3.08 -8.29
CA PRO A 36 -1.77 2.90 -7.02
C PRO A 36 -1.33 4.26 -6.47
N ARG A 37 -1.71 4.54 -5.23
CA ARG A 37 -1.24 5.70 -4.46
C ARG A 37 -0.35 5.22 -3.33
N CYS A 38 0.85 5.76 -3.24
CA CYS A 38 1.72 5.51 -2.10
C CYS A 38 1.17 6.22 -0.85
N VAL A 39 0.89 5.46 0.20
CA VAL A 39 0.30 5.94 1.46
C VAL A 39 1.28 5.89 2.63
N ASN A 40 2.38 5.15 2.49
CA ASN A 40 3.46 5.13 3.48
C ASN A 40 4.82 4.99 2.82
N ARG A 41 5.79 5.80 3.26
CA ARG A 41 7.22 5.68 2.90
C ARG A 41 8.12 5.69 4.12
N ARG A 42 7.55 5.86 5.32
CA ARG A 42 8.28 6.00 6.57
C ARG A 42 9.19 4.80 6.79
N ARG A 43 10.47 5.06 7.07
CA ARG A 43 11.53 4.05 7.27
C ARG A 43 11.77 3.11 6.08
N GLY A 44 11.34 3.49 4.87
CA GLY A 44 11.43 2.64 3.70
C GLY A 44 10.39 1.51 3.66
N ALA A 45 9.43 1.46 4.59
CA ALA A 45 8.33 0.51 4.56
C ALA A 45 7.23 1.00 3.60
N LEU A 46 7.44 0.77 2.31
CA LEU A 46 6.56 1.25 1.25
C LEU A 46 5.17 0.62 1.34
N GLY A 47 4.13 1.47 1.38
CA GLY A 47 2.75 1.06 1.39
C GLY A 47 1.95 1.76 0.29
N PHE A 48 1.07 1.02 -0.38
CA PHE A 48 0.26 1.51 -1.50
C PHE A 48 -1.21 1.12 -1.33
N THR A 49 -2.11 1.94 -1.84
CA THR A 49 -3.53 1.65 -1.95
C THR A 49 -4.00 1.95 -3.37
N GLY A 50 -4.75 1.03 -3.96
CA GLY A 50 -5.33 1.18 -5.29
C GLY A 50 -6.53 0.24 -5.45
N ARG A 51 -6.89 -0.10 -6.69
CA ARG A 51 -7.99 -1.04 -6.98
C ARG A 51 -7.47 -2.29 -7.68
N PHE A 52 -7.89 -3.46 -7.22
CA PHE A 52 -7.69 -4.72 -7.92
C PHE A 52 -9.05 -5.28 -8.34
N ARG A 53 -9.31 -5.39 -9.65
CA ARG A 53 -10.60 -5.85 -10.20
C ARG A 53 -11.79 -5.09 -9.60
N GLY A 54 -11.67 -3.77 -9.50
CA GLY A 54 -12.70 -2.89 -8.93
C GLY A 54 -12.82 -2.92 -7.39
N LYS A 55 -12.03 -3.71 -6.67
CA LYS A 55 -12.04 -3.74 -5.20
C LYS A 55 -10.86 -2.94 -4.62
N PRO A 56 -11.06 -2.13 -3.58
CA PRO A 56 -9.96 -1.43 -2.91
C PRO A 56 -9.04 -2.46 -2.23
N VAL A 57 -7.74 -2.37 -2.52
CA VAL A 57 -6.71 -3.24 -1.94
C VAL A 57 -5.49 -2.40 -1.62
N SER A 58 -4.88 -2.69 -0.47
CA SER A 58 -3.57 -2.14 -0.11
C SER A 58 -2.49 -3.21 -0.11
N ILE A 59 -1.25 -2.78 -0.33
CA ILE A 59 -0.06 -3.63 -0.31
C ILE A 59 1.01 -2.89 0.48
N GLN A 60 1.51 -3.50 1.55
CA GLN A 60 2.63 -3.00 2.34
C GLN A 60 3.51 -4.12 2.87
#